data_AF-A0A847M6P2-F1
#
_entry.id   AF-A0A847M6P2-F1
#
_cell.length_a   1.000
_cell.length_b   1.000
_cell.length_c   1.000
_cell.angle_alpha   90.00
_cell.angle_beta   90.00
_cell.angle_gamma   90.00
#
_symmetry.space_group_name_H-M   'P 1'
#
loop_
_entity.id
_entity.type
_entity.pdbx_description
1 polymer ?
#
loop_
_entity_poly.entity_id
_entity_poly.type
_entity_poly.pdbx_seq_one_letter_code
_entity_poly.pdbx_strand_id
1 'polypeptide(L)'
;MRAPWLLLALMVTTGLLLTGCSRRAEQELAEPVPVATPSLPSRTLHVFCYHGVEDSPSNTFFNRTEDFAAQMQVLADEGFHCINCTQWEQYLAGKRDLPDKPVLLTFDDGNISVYDTVHPILQRHGFTATLFVYSSAIGNQGHMSWEQLKELHSLGYEVGSHTVTHANLTRRDEDERLEAYQARIVEELTDSKTQIENAIGEPITALAYPYGNYDEFVMTAARDAGYRIAFSIDRGAADERSDAWRLPRQMVVRDNSLHTFKRWLTLEPLHLTDISPPVGQVASDANVEICAKVTDDSVVLDQISVEGGKQAKLTTDDQTGNVVISTTLSAGANNIRLQYRGNPPRETSWVMVHRP
;
A
#
# COMPACT_ATOMS: atom_id res chain seq x y z
N MET A 1 23.64 -70.94 -38.04
CA MET A 1 22.75 -72.12 -38.20
C MET A 1 22.83 -72.98 -36.95
N ARG A 2 21.67 -73.33 -36.40
CA ARG A 2 21.42 -74.37 -35.37
C ARG A 2 21.89 -74.09 -33.93
N ALA A 3 20.94 -73.60 -33.12
CA ALA A 3 20.71 -74.11 -31.75
C ALA A 3 20.46 -75.64 -31.83
N PRO A 4 20.53 -76.48 -30.76
CA PRO A 4 19.77 -76.24 -29.51
C PRO A 4 20.01 -77.16 -28.23
N TRP A 5 19.16 -76.98 -27.19
CA TRP A 5 18.59 -78.00 -26.24
C TRP A 5 19.57 -78.74 -25.27
N LEU A 6 19.30 -79.19 -24.03
CA LEU A 6 18.12 -79.45 -23.16
C LEU A 6 18.64 -79.81 -21.72
N LEU A 7 17.86 -79.45 -20.68
CA LEU A 7 17.48 -80.19 -19.44
C LEU A 7 18.55 -80.98 -18.61
N LEU A 8 18.51 -81.12 -17.28
CA LEU A 8 17.42 -81.60 -16.41
C LEU A 8 17.89 -81.66 -14.92
N ALA A 9 16.96 -81.55 -13.95
CA ALA A 9 16.85 -82.25 -12.65
C ALA A 9 17.92 -82.07 -11.53
N LEU A 10 17.66 -82.21 -10.21
CA LEU A 10 16.50 -82.19 -9.29
C LEU A 10 17.07 -82.52 -7.86
N MET A 11 16.47 -81.96 -6.78
CA MET A 11 16.48 -82.44 -5.36
C MET A 11 17.79 -82.33 -4.53
N VAL A 12 17.83 -82.16 -3.19
CA VAL A 12 16.87 -81.90 -2.08
C VAL A 12 17.70 -81.48 -0.83
N THR A 13 17.13 -80.54 -0.06
CA THR A 13 17.29 -80.11 1.36
C THR A 13 18.44 -80.53 2.29
N THR A 14 19.02 -79.57 3.00
CA THR A 14 19.02 -79.32 4.48
C THR A 14 20.09 -78.24 4.74
N GLY A 15 19.91 -77.14 5.47
CA GLY A 15 19.21 -76.89 6.71
C GLY A 15 20.22 -76.19 7.63
N LEU A 16 20.11 -74.88 7.83
CA LEU A 16 20.42 -74.16 9.08
C LEU A 16 20.11 -72.67 8.90
N LEU A 17 19.05 -72.20 9.56
CA LEU A 17 18.73 -70.80 9.75
C LEU A 17 19.61 -70.25 10.88
N LEU A 18 20.52 -69.34 10.55
CA LEU A 18 21.09 -68.40 11.51
C LEU A 18 20.59 -67.02 11.13
N THR A 19 19.59 -66.53 11.87
CA THR A 19 19.06 -65.18 11.81
C THR A 19 20.10 -64.21 12.36
N GLY A 20 21.00 -63.75 11.49
CA GLY A 20 21.86 -62.60 11.76
C GLY A 20 21.07 -61.31 11.57
N CYS A 21 20.67 -60.67 12.67
CA CYS A 21 20.15 -59.31 12.68
C CYS A 21 21.26 -58.33 12.21
N SER A 22 21.29 -57.96 10.93
CA SER A 22 22.00 -56.75 10.51
C SER A 22 21.14 -55.54 10.81
N ARG A 23 21.48 -54.79 11.85
CA ARG A 23 20.95 -53.43 12.08
C ARG A 23 21.36 -52.57 10.89
N ARG A 24 20.40 -52.25 10.02
CA ARG A 24 20.52 -51.19 9.01
C ARG A 24 20.50 -49.88 9.80
N ALA A 25 21.62 -49.15 9.80
CA ALA A 25 21.65 -47.80 10.34
C ALA A 25 20.75 -46.94 9.45
N GLU A 26 19.57 -46.59 9.96
CA GLU A 26 18.76 -45.51 9.42
C GLU A 26 19.56 -44.22 9.63
N GLN A 27 20.08 -43.66 8.54
CA GLN A 27 20.49 -42.26 8.54
C GLN A 27 19.22 -41.44 8.74
N GLU A 28 19.04 -40.93 9.94
CA GLU A 28 18.13 -39.82 10.24
C GLU A 28 18.49 -38.67 9.28
N LEU A 29 17.65 -38.48 8.26
CA LEU A 29 17.70 -37.28 7.43
C LEU A 29 17.34 -36.13 8.37
N ALA A 30 18.36 -35.34 8.76
CA ALA A 30 18.16 -34.13 9.53
C ALA A 30 17.08 -33.29 8.84
N GLU A 31 16.02 -32.94 9.57
CA GLU A 31 15.01 -32.01 9.09
C GLU A 31 15.71 -30.72 8.62
N PRO A 32 15.28 -30.13 7.49
CA PRO A 32 15.84 -28.86 7.07
C PRO A 32 15.64 -27.85 8.20
N VAL A 33 16.75 -27.39 8.78
CA VAL A 33 16.75 -26.27 9.72
C VAL A 33 15.99 -25.14 9.02
N PRO A 34 14.88 -24.63 9.59
CA PRO A 34 14.21 -23.48 9.01
C PRO A 34 15.26 -22.39 8.89
N VAL A 35 15.56 -21.97 7.65
CA VAL A 35 16.29 -20.74 7.44
C VAL A 35 15.39 -19.68 8.03
N ALA A 36 15.70 -19.22 9.24
CA ALA A 36 15.00 -18.12 9.85
C ALA A 36 15.18 -16.94 8.91
N THR A 37 14.15 -16.62 8.15
CA THR A 37 14.07 -15.33 7.45
C THR A 37 14.30 -14.28 8.54
N PRO A 38 15.29 -13.40 8.42
CA PRO A 38 15.49 -12.34 9.40
C PRO A 38 14.17 -11.60 9.54
N SER A 39 13.54 -11.66 10.71
CA SER A 39 12.34 -10.89 10.98
C SER A 39 12.75 -9.42 10.96
N LEU A 40 12.24 -8.65 10.00
CA LEU A 40 12.46 -7.21 9.96
C LEU A 40 12.02 -6.61 11.32
N PRO A 41 12.78 -5.68 11.90
CA PRO A 41 12.32 -4.99 13.10
C PRO A 41 11.06 -4.21 12.72
N SER A 42 9.91 -4.51 13.34
CA SER A 42 8.63 -3.92 12.95
C SER A 42 8.70 -2.39 12.98
N ARG A 43 8.15 -1.75 11.94
CA ARG A 43 8.15 -0.30 11.76
C ARG A 43 6.75 0.18 11.39
N THR A 44 6.17 0.97 12.28
CA THR A 44 4.98 1.76 11.97
C THR A 44 5.39 2.94 11.10
N LEU A 45 4.84 2.99 9.89
CA LEU A 45 5.02 4.05 8.92
C LEU A 45 3.77 4.92 8.86
N HIS A 46 3.93 6.20 9.18
CA HIS A 46 2.91 7.21 8.91
C HIS A 46 3.14 7.82 7.53
N VAL A 47 2.10 7.83 6.69
CA VAL A 47 2.16 8.45 5.37
C VAL A 47 1.14 9.59 5.31
N PHE A 48 1.60 10.79 4.96
CA PHE A 48 0.76 11.98 4.85
C PHE A 48 0.64 12.43 3.39
N CYS A 49 -0.59 12.66 2.95
CA CYS A 49 -0.90 13.18 1.62
C CYS A 49 -1.26 14.67 1.70
N TYR A 50 -0.38 15.50 1.15
CA TYR A 50 -0.59 16.92 0.90
C TYR A 50 -0.82 17.17 -0.59
N HIS A 51 -1.40 18.31 -0.95
CA HIS A 51 -1.54 18.73 -2.36
C HIS A 51 -0.73 20.01 -2.60
N GLY A 52 -0.94 21.03 -1.77
CA GLY A 52 -0.20 22.29 -1.83
C GLY A 52 -0.39 23.12 -0.57
N VAL A 53 0.24 24.29 -0.56
CA VAL A 53 0.08 25.30 0.49
C VAL A 53 -0.36 26.62 -0.12
N GLU A 54 -1.39 27.23 0.48
CA GLU A 54 -1.85 28.57 0.15
C GLU A 54 -2.52 29.21 1.36
N ASP A 55 -2.29 30.51 1.58
CA ASP A 55 -2.90 31.24 2.70
C ASP A 55 -4.32 31.75 2.36
N SER A 56 -4.62 31.95 1.09
CA SER A 56 -5.99 32.19 0.60
C SER A 56 -6.85 30.94 0.86
N PRO A 57 -8.10 31.06 1.33
CA PRO A 57 -8.97 29.91 1.57
C PRO A 57 -9.66 29.40 0.28
N SER A 58 -9.02 29.52 -0.88
CA SER A 58 -9.61 29.18 -2.18
C SER A 58 -9.68 27.67 -2.40
N ASN A 59 -8.72 26.92 -1.86
CA ASN A 59 -8.64 25.48 -1.99
C ASN A 59 -8.60 24.80 -0.60
N THR A 60 -9.62 23.99 -0.31
CA THR A 60 -9.73 23.27 0.96
C THR A 60 -8.74 22.11 1.09
N PHE A 61 -8.17 21.61 -0.01
CA PHE A 61 -7.12 20.58 0.02
C PHE A 61 -5.74 21.17 0.31
N PHE A 62 -5.60 22.49 0.27
CA PHE A 62 -4.33 23.14 0.52
C PHE A 62 -4.25 23.60 1.97
N ASN A 63 -3.08 23.40 2.56
CA ASN A 63 -2.81 23.81 3.94
C ASN A 63 -2.42 25.29 3.97
N ARG A 64 -2.64 25.95 5.10
CA ARG A 64 -2.01 27.26 5.32
C ARG A 64 -0.51 27.05 5.51
N THR A 65 0.29 28.04 5.12
CA THR A 65 1.74 27.95 5.29
C THR A 65 2.11 27.79 6.77
N GLU A 66 1.41 28.49 7.67
CA GLU A 66 1.62 28.39 9.12
C GLU A 66 1.31 26.99 9.68
N ASP A 67 0.22 26.36 9.22
CA ASP A 67 -0.21 25.04 9.69
C ASP A 67 0.78 23.97 9.23
N PHE A 68 1.20 24.03 7.96
CA PHE A 68 2.21 23.12 7.43
C PHE A 68 3.54 23.25 8.17
N ALA A 69 4.02 24.47 8.42
CA ALA A 69 5.25 24.70 9.19
C ALA A 69 5.14 24.13 10.62
N ALA A 70 4.00 24.30 11.28
CA ALA A 70 3.76 23.75 12.61
C ALA A 70 3.75 22.21 12.61
N GLN A 71 3.17 21.58 11.59
CA GLN A 71 3.20 20.12 11.42
C GLN A 71 4.63 19.60 11.25
N MET A 72 5.46 20.27 10.44
CA MET A 72 6.87 19.88 10.25
C MET A 72 7.70 20.05 11.53
N GLN A 73 7.45 21.12 12.29
CA GLN A 73 8.06 21.31 13.61
C GLN A 73 7.70 20.18 14.58
N VAL A 74 6.44 19.74 14.60
CA VAL A 74 6.02 18.59 15.42
C VAL A 74 6.76 17.32 15.04
N LEU A 75 6.90 17.02 13.75
CA LEU A 75 7.66 15.85 13.30
C LEU A 75 9.11 15.91 13.78
N ALA A 76 9.76 17.07 13.66
CA ALA A 76 11.13 17.26 14.11
C ALA A 76 11.27 17.13 15.64
N ASP A 77 10.40 17.77 16.41
CA ASP A 77 10.42 17.75 17.87
C ASP A 77 10.14 16.35 18.45
N GLU A 78 9.27 15.57 17.79
CA GLU A 78 8.94 14.22 18.20
C GLU A 78 9.93 13.16 17.67
N GLY A 79 10.93 13.58 16.89
CA GLY A 79 12.01 12.73 16.40
C GLY A 79 11.60 11.81 15.25
N PHE A 80 10.67 12.25 14.40
CA PHE A 80 10.33 11.55 13.17
C PHE A 80 11.40 11.74 12.11
N HIS A 81 11.59 10.71 11.29
CA HIS A 81 12.58 10.71 10.22
C HIS A 81 11.88 10.55 8.87
N CYS A 82 11.98 11.58 8.03
CA CYS A 82 11.45 11.50 6.67
C CYS A 82 12.20 10.43 5.89
N ILE A 83 11.45 9.52 5.28
CA ILE A 83 11.94 8.53 4.32
C ILE A 83 11.24 8.72 2.98
N ASN A 84 11.75 8.10 1.93
CA ASN A 84 11.12 8.06 0.62
C ASN A 84 10.60 6.64 0.27
N CYS A 85 9.88 6.52 -0.84
CA CYS A 85 9.28 5.25 -1.27
C CYS A 85 10.36 4.20 -1.56
N THR A 86 11.46 4.59 -2.21
CA THR A 86 12.58 3.70 -2.48
C THR A 86 13.19 3.10 -1.20
N GLN A 87 13.34 3.91 -0.14
CA GLN A 87 13.84 3.43 1.15
C GLN A 87 12.86 2.46 1.82
N TRP A 88 11.55 2.74 1.74
CA TRP A 88 10.51 1.84 2.23
C TRP A 88 10.52 0.50 1.46
N GLU A 89 10.60 0.52 0.14
CA GLU A 89 10.72 -0.70 -0.68
C GLU A 89 11.97 -1.51 -0.34
N GLN A 90 13.11 -0.85 -0.12
CA GLN A 90 14.35 -1.50 0.28
C GLN A 90 14.24 -2.14 1.68
N TYR A 91 13.50 -1.51 2.59
CA TYR A 91 13.21 -2.07 3.90
C TYR A 91 12.34 -3.32 3.81
N LEU A 92 11.22 -3.26 3.07
CA LEU A 92 10.36 -4.43 2.82
C LEU A 92 11.13 -5.59 2.16
N ALA A 93 12.11 -5.27 1.31
CA ALA A 93 12.97 -6.26 0.66
C ALA A 93 14.13 -6.77 1.55
N GLY A 94 14.26 -6.31 2.80
CA GLY A 94 15.35 -6.65 3.71
C GLY A 94 16.73 -6.17 3.26
N LYS A 95 16.79 -5.16 2.39
CA LYS A 95 18.03 -4.59 1.84
C LYS A 95 18.53 -3.39 2.64
N ARG A 96 17.69 -2.85 3.53
CA ARG A 96 17.98 -1.66 4.33
C ARG A 96 17.18 -1.69 5.63
N ASP A 97 17.75 -1.16 6.70
CA ASP A 97 16.99 -0.83 7.92
C ASP A 97 16.49 0.62 7.87
N LEU A 98 15.39 0.89 8.55
CA LEU A 98 14.81 2.23 8.67
C LEU A 98 15.17 2.86 10.01
N PRO A 99 15.28 4.20 10.06
CA PRO A 99 15.31 4.90 11.33
C PRO A 99 14.06 4.55 12.15
N ASP A 100 14.15 4.70 13.47
CA ASP A 100 12.96 4.69 14.30
C ASP A 100 12.02 5.83 13.88
N LYS A 101 10.70 5.67 14.08
CA LYS A 101 9.68 6.66 13.70
C LYS A 101 9.81 7.16 12.24
N PRO A 102 9.80 6.26 11.24
CA PRO A 102 9.79 6.69 9.85
C PRO A 102 8.47 7.39 9.52
N VAL A 103 8.55 8.48 8.74
CA VAL A 103 7.39 9.17 8.17
C VAL A 103 7.63 9.39 6.69
N LEU A 104 6.58 9.25 5.88
CA LEU A 104 6.62 9.52 4.45
C LEU A 104 5.70 10.71 4.15
N LEU A 105 6.28 11.80 3.69
CA LEU A 105 5.55 12.98 3.24
C LEU A 105 5.33 12.85 1.73
N THR A 106 4.08 12.91 1.29
CA THR A 106 3.73 12.88 -0.14
C THR A 106 3.03 14.16 -0.55
N PHE A 107 3.38 14.67 -1.73
CA PHE A 107 2.68 15.79 -2.37
C PHE A 107 2.11 15.33 -3.70
N ASP A 108 0.79 15.41 -3.84
CA ASP A 108 0.09 15.07 -5.05
C ASP A 108 0.01 16.30 -5.98
N ASP A 109 -0.38 16.08 -7.23
CA ASP A 109 -0.66 17.07 -8.29
C ASP A 109 0.52 17.83 -8.90
N GLY A 110 1.64 17.96 -8.20
CA GLY A 110 2.80 18.73 -8.71
C GLY A 110 2.59 20.25 -8.68
N ASN A 111 1.85 20.74 -7.68
CA ASN A 111 1.58 22.17 -7.49
C ASN A 111 2.86 22.99 -7.28
N ILE A 112 2.90 24.21 -7.84
CA ILE A 112 4.07 25.11 -7.76
C ILE A 112 4.46 25.51 -6.33
N SER A 113 3.51 25.57 -5.40
CA SER A 113 3.77 25.89 -4.00
C SER A 113 4.72 24.90 -3.32
N VAL A 114 4.82 23.67 -3.86
CA VAL A 114 5.78 22.68 -3.37
C VAL A 114 7.21 23.17 -3.54
N TYR A 115 7.51 23.77 -4.69
CA TYR A 115 8.81 24.35 -4.98
C TYR A 115 9.02 25.67 -4.22
N ASP A 116 8.06 26.59 -4.31
CA ASP A 116 8.25 27.97 -3.81
C ASP A 116 8.17 28.09 -2.28
N THR A 117 7.36 27.25 -1.62
CA THR A 117 7.02 27.42 -0.20
C THR A 117 7.31 26.19 0.64
N VAL A 118 6.89 25.00 0.20
CA VAL A 118 7.08 23.75 0.96
C VAL A 118 8.56 23.40 1.06
N HIS A 119 9.30 23.43 -0.05
CA HIS A 119 10.71 23.04 -0.07
C HIS A 119 11.57 23.83 0.94
N PRO A 120 11.51 25.18 0.99
CA PRO A 120 12.22 25.96 2.01
C PRO A 120 11.84 25.61 3.45
N ILE A 121 10.61 25.16 3.71
CA ILE A 121 10.18 24.73 5.05
C ILE A 121 10.77 23.37 5.39
N LEU A 122 10.63 22.38 4.49
CA LEU A 122 11.19 21.04 4.69
C LEU A 122 12.72 21.08 4.88
N GLN A 123 13.40 21.92 4.11
CA GLN A 123 14.85 22.07 4.18
C GLN A 123 15.35 22.49 5.57
N ARG A 124 14.59 23.33 6.31
CA ARG A 124 14.94 23.77 7.68
C ARG A 124 15.02 22.61 8.67
N HIS A 125 14.33 21.51 8.39
CA HIS A 125 14.30 20.31 9.22
C HIS A 125 15.15 19.16 8.64
N GLY A 126 15.80 19.37 7.49
CA GLY A 126 16.50 18.30 6.77
C GLY A 126 15.55 17.24 6.20
N PHE A 127 14.29 17.61 5.96
CA PHE A 127 13.27 16.71 5.42
C PHE A 127 13.22 16.75 3.90
N THR A 128 12.79 15.64 3.30
CA THR A 128 12.43 15.50 1.90
C THR A 128 11.04 14.86 1.79
N ALA A 129 10.53 14.74 0.57
CA ALA A 129 9.21 14.18 0.30
C ALA A 129 9.19 13.40 -1.02
N THR A 130 8.14 12.60 -1.21
CA THR A 130 7.79 12.03 -2.52
C THR A 130 6.77 12.91 -3.22
N LEU A 131 7.01 13.23 -4.49
CA LEU A 131 6.17 14.07 -5.33
C LEU A 131 5.42 13.19 -6.35
N PHE A 132 4.12 13.01 -6.18
CA PHE A 132 3.27 12.33 -7.15
C PHE A 132 2.72 13.33 -8.14
N VAL A 133 3.23 13.31 -9.37
CA VAL A 133 2.87 14.28 -10.40
C VAL A 133 2.04 13.63 -11.50
N TYR A 134 0.97 14.28 -11.93
CA TYR A 134 0.32 13.89 -13.17
C TYR A 134 0.96 14.63 -14.33
N SER A 135 1.51 13.87 -15.28
CA SER A 135 2.54 14.39 -16.19
C SER A 135 2.04 15.48 -17.13
N SER A 136 0.74 15.50 -17.45
CA SER A 136 0.15 16.53 -18.32
C SER A 136 0.02 17.91 -17.67
N ALA A 137 0.07 18.01 -16.33
CA ALA A 137 0.05 19.31 -15.63
C ALA A 137 1.39 20.02 -15.61
N ILE A 138 2.48 19.27 -15.58
CA ILE A 138 3.82 19.81 -15.34
C ILE A 138 4.22 20.76 -16.46
N GLY A 139 4.65 21.96 -16.06
CA GLY A 139 4.95 23.09 -16.95
C GLY A 139 3.75 24.00 -17.26
N ASN A 140 2.53 23.64 -16.84
CA ASN A 140 1.37 24.52 -16.97
C ASN A 140 1.27 25.50 -15.79
N GLN A 141 0.41 26.51 -15.95
CA GLN A 141 0.14 27.49 -14.89
C GLN A 141 -0.28 26.81 -13.58
N GLY A 142 0.32 27.24 -12.47
CA GLY A 142 0.04 26.72 -11.12
C GLY A 142 0.76 25.42 -10.77
N HIS A 143 1.53 24.85 -11.70
CA HIS A 143 2.27 23.60 -11.50
C HIS A 143 3.76 23.84 -11.66
N MET A 144 4.57 22.98 -11.05
CA MET A 144 6.03 22.99 -11.23
C MET A 144 6.38 22.75 -12.71
N SER A 145 7.52 23.28 -13.15
CA SER A 145 8.15 22.88 -14.41
C SER A 145 8.93 21.58 -14.26
N TRP A 146 9.29 20.95 -15.38
CA TRP A 146 10.16 19.77 -15.37
C TRP A 146 11.54 20.08 -14.80
N GLU A 147 12.09 21.27 -15.05
CA GLU A 147 13.36 21.72 -14.47
C GLU A 147 13.29 21.84 -12.95
N GLN A 148 12.19 22.39 -12.42
CA GLN A 148 11.96 22.48 -10.98
C GLN A 148 11.85 21.10 -10.33
N LEU A 149 11.16 20.15 -10.98
CA LEU A 149 11.11 18.76 -10.51
C LEU A 149 12.50 18.11 -10.49
N LYS A 150 13.31 18.31 -11.53
CA LYS A 150 14.70 17.80 -11.57
C LYS A 150 15.57 18.41 -10.47
N GLU A 151 15.39 19.71 -10.19
CA GLU A 151 16.10 20.38 -9.11
C GLU A 151 15.73 19.77 -7.76
N LEU A 152 14.43 19.64 -7.44
CA LEU A 152 13.99 18.98 -6.21
C LEU A 152 14.49 17.53 -6.12
N HIS A 153 14.45 16.79 -7.23
CA HIS A 153 15.00 15.43 -7.30
C HIS A 153 16.49 15.40 -6.91
N SER A 154 17.29 16.33 -7.44
CA SER A 154 18.71 16.44 -7.09
C SER A 154 18.96 16.80 -5.62
N LEU A 155 17.95 17.36 -4.94
CA LEU A 155 17.95 17.70 -3.51
C LEU A 155 17.39 16.56 -2.63
N GLY A 156 17.13 15.38 -3.20
CA GLY A 156 16.72 14.18 -2.49
C GLY A 156 15.22 13.93 -2.40
N TYR A 157 14.40 14.68 -3.14
CA TYR A 157 12.98 14.35 -3.33
C TYR A 157 12.86 13.16 -4.27
N GLU A 158 11.90 12.28 -4.00
CA GLU A 158 11.54 11.22 -4.94
C GLU A 158 10.39 11.68 -5.83
N VAL A 159 10.40 11.31 -7.10
CA VAL A 159 9.30 11.62 -8.03
C VAL A 159 8.57 10.33 -8.37
N GLY A 160 7.27 10.29 -8.13
CA GLY A 160 6.36 9.20 -8.48
C GLY A 160 5.28 9.67 -9.46
N SER A 161 4.51 8.71 -9.98
CA SER A 161 3.43 9.01 -10.92
C SER A 161 2.11 9.29 -10.21
N HIS A 162 1.35 10.23 -10.77
CA HIS A 162 -0.05 10.44 -10.47
C HIS A 162 -0.92 10.32 -11.75
N THR A 163 -0.53 9.45 -12.69
CA THR A 163 -1.11 9.24 -14.03
C THR A 163 -0.81 10.35 -15.03
N VAL A 164 -1.38 10.34 -16.23
CA VAL A 164 -1.14 11.39 -17.23
C VAL A 164 -2.05 12.57 -16.92
N THR A 165 -3.35 12.33 -16.81
CA THR A 165 -4.38 13.37 -16.79
C THR A 165 -5.11 13.52 -15.46
N HIS A 166 -4.73 12.76 -14.44
CA HIS A 166 -5.44 12.68 -13.15
C HIS A 166 -6.87 12.12 -13.29
N ALA A 167 -7.05 11.21 -14.26
CA ALA A 167 -8.33 10.53 -14.49
C ALA A 167 -8.69 9.61 -13.32
N ASN A 168 -9.98 9.50 -12.99
CA ASN A 168 -10.44 8.47 -12.05
C ASN A 168 -10.34 7.10 -12.74
N LEU A 169 -9.31 6.34 -12.36
CA LEU A 169 -8.97 5.07 -13.00
C LEU A 169 -10.05 4.00 -12.83
N THR A 170 -10.93 4.11 -11.83
CA THR A 170 -12.01 3.14 -11.58
C THR A 170 -13.33 3.51 -12.28
N ARG A 171 -13.37 4.65 -12.99
CA ARG A 171 -14.57 5.14 -13.65
C ARG A 171 -14.44 5.01 -15.17
N ARG A 172 -15.41 4.30 -15.74
CA ARG A 172 -15.67 4.27 -17.17
C ARG A 172 -16.51 5.47 -17.56
N ASP A 173 -16.19 6.09 -18.69
CA ASP A 173 -17.03 7.16 -19.24
C ASP A 173 -18.36 6.60 -19.80
N GLU A 174 -19.39 7.45 -19.93
CA GLU A 174 -20.78 7.03 -20.18
C GLU A 174 -20.96 6.16 -21.43
N ASP A 175 -20.24 6.49 -22.51
CA ASP A 175 -20.28 5.77 -23.80
C ASP A 175 -18.99 4.99 -24.11
N GLU A 176 -18.09 4.88 -23.14
CA GLU A 176 -16.81 4.21 -23.33
C GLU A 176 -17.00 2.69 -23.28
N ARG A 177 -16.54 2.01 -24.33
CA ARG A 177 -16.50 0.54 -24.37
C ARG A 177 -15.50 0.03 -23.35
N LEU A 178 -15.73 -1.17 -22.81
CA LEU A 178 -14.84 -1.76 -21.81
C LEU A 178 -13.38 -1.83 -22.29
N GLU A 179 -13.17 -2.21 -23.56
CA GLU A 179 -11.83 -2.32 -24.14
C GLU A 179 -11.16 -0.94 -24.28
N ALA A 180 -11.92 0.10 -24.61
CA ALA A 180 -11.41 1.47 -24.72
C ALA A 180 -11.03 2.03 -23.35
N TYR A 181 -11.87 1.78 -22.33
CA TYR A 181 -11.56 2.09 -20.94
C TYR A 181 -10.27 1.42 -20.49
N GLN A 182 -10.16 0.10 -20.69
CA GLN A 182 -8.98 -0.64 -20.28
C GLN A 182 -7.71 -0.13 -20.97
N ALA A 183 -7.78 0.15 -22.27
CA ALA A 183 -6.67 0.75 -23.02
C ALA A 183 -6.28 2.12 -22.46
N ARG A 184 -7.25 3.01 -22.21
CA ARG A 184 -7.00 4.34 -21.63
C ARG A 184 -6.35 4.24 -20.25
N ILE A 185 -6.80 3.34 -19.37
CA ILE A 185 -6.19 3.17 -18.04
C ILE A 185 -4.74 2.68 -18.15
N VAL A 186 -4.46 1.77 -19.09
CA VAL A 186 -3.08 1.33 -19.33
C VAL A 186 -2.22 2.51 -19.82
N GLU A 187 -2.71 3.28 -20.80
CA GLU A 187 -2.01 4.47 -21.31
C GLU A 187 -1.75 5.51 -20.20
N GLU A 188 -2.75 5.82 -19.37
CA GLU A 188 -2.63 6.72 -18.21
C GLU A 188 -1.47 6.32 -17.26
N LEU A 189 -1.24 5.01 -17.12
CA LEU A 189 -0.21 4.46 -16.24
C LEU A 189 1.15 4.39 -16.93
N THR A 190 1.23 3.85 -18.15
CA THR A 190 2.48 3.62 -18.87
C THR A 190 3.10 4.90 -19.40
N ASP A 191 2.28 5.82 -19.91
CA ASP A 191 2.78 7.04 -20.54
C ASP A 191 3.24 8.04 -19.48
N SER A 192 2.52 8.13 -18.36
CA SER A 192 2.94 8.95 -17.21
C SER A 192 4.32 8.52 -16.71
N LYS A 193 4.50 7.21 -16.47
CA LYS A 193 5.79 6.63 -16.09
C LYS A 193 6.88 7.00 -17.08
N THR A 194 6.65 6.73 -18.36
CA THR A 194 7.62 6.99 -19.43
C THR A 194 7.99 8.48 -19.51
N GLN A 195 7.01 9.38 -19.43
CA GLN A 195 7.24 10.83 -19.48
C GLN A 195 8.09 11.31 -18.29
N ILE A 196 7.76 10.85 -17.08
CA ILE A 196 8.50 11.22 -15.86
C ILE A 196 9.92 10.65 -15.92
N GLU A 197 10.09 9.38 -16.26
CA GLU A 197 11.43 8.74 -16.37
C GLU A 197 12.30 9.43 -17.42
N ASN A 198 11.73 9.81 -18.56
CA ASN A 198 12.45 10.57 -19.59
C ASN A 198 12.87 11.97 -19.10
N ALA A 199 12.04 12.62 -18.28
CA ALA A 199 12.34 13.92 -17.73
C ALA A 199 13.41 13.83 -16.63
N ILE A 200 13.22 12.95 -15.65
CA ILE A 200 14.10 12.82 -14.48
C ILE A 200 15.43 12.13 -14.84
N GLY A 201 15.40 11.19 -15.80
CA GLY A 201 16.56 10.40 -16.21
C GLY A 201 16.80 9.15 -15.35
N GLU A 202 15.87 8.82 -14.45
CA GLU A 202 15.93 7.65 -13.58
C GLU A 202 14.57 6.91 -13.57
N PRO A 203 14.56 5.58 -13.35
CA PRO A 203 13.32 4.83 -13.22
C PRO A 203 12.50 5.28 -11.99
N ILE A 204 11.19 5.42 -12.15
CA ILE A 204 10.27 5.66 -11.03
C ILE A 204 9.58 4.36 -10.62
N THR A 205 9.30 4.16 -9.34
CA THR A 205 8.67 2.90 -8.86
C THR A 205 7.33 3.10 -8.19
N ALA A 206 7.01 4.33 -7.78
CA ALA A 206 5.84 4.63 -6.97
C ALA A 206 4.70 5.28 -7.78
N LEU A 207 3.47 4.93 -7.43
CA LEU A 207 2.23 5.48 -7.98
C LEU A 207 1.33 5.97 -6.83
N ALA A 208 0.68 7.12 -6.98
CA ALA A 208 -0.52 7.43 -6.20
C ALA A 208 -1.74 7.33 -7.13
N TYR A 209 -2.78 6.61 -6.73
CA TYR A 209 -4.01 6.55 -7.52
C TYR A 209 -4.75 7.90 -7.42
N PRO A 210 -5.16 8.53 -8.54
CA PRO A 210 -6.03 9.69 -8.50
C PRO A 210 -7.28 9.43 -7.66
N TYR A 211 -7.63 10.39 -6.79
CA TYR A 211 -8.72 10.29 -5.82
C TYR A 211 -8.57 9.12 -4.82
N GLY A 212 -7.41 8.46 -4.78
CA GLY A 212 -7.12 7.24 -4.02
C GLY A 212 -8.01 6.04 -4.37
N ASN A 213 -8.65 6.05 -5.54
CA ASN A 213 -9.56 5.00 -5.99
C ASN A 213 -8.82 3.92 -6.76
N TYR A 214 -9.12 2.66 -6.44
CA TYR A 214 -8.56 1.50 -7.11
C TYR A 214 -9.60 0.37 -7.17
N ASP A 215 -9.40 -0.54 -8.12
CA ASP A 215 -10.07 -1.84 -8.19
C ASP A 215 -9.04 -2.90 -8.64
N GLU A 216 -9.47 -4.17 -8.73
CA GLU A 216 -8.59 -5.28 -9.13
C GLU A 216 -7.91 -5.04 -10.49
N PHE A 217 -8.65 -4.48 -11.45
CA PHE A 217 -8.13 -4.18 -12.78
C PHE A 217 -7.07 -3.08 -12.72
N VAL A 218 -7.35 -1.96 -12.03
CA VAL A 218 -6.41 -0.84 -11.87
C VAL A 218 -5.13 -1.29 -11.16
N MET A 219 -5.24 -2.07 -10.09
CA MET A 219 -4.07 -2.59 -9.37
C MET A 219 -3.22 -3.52 -10.25
N THR A 220 -3.87 -4.33 -11.10
CA THR A 220 -3.17 -5.21 -12.04
C THR A 220 -2.49 -4.41 -13.15
N ALA A 221 -3.19 -3.44 -13.74
CA ALA A 221 -2.61 -2.55 -14.75
C ALA A 221 -1.41 -1.76 -14.21
N ALA A 222 -1.45 -1.33 -12.94
CA ALA A 222 -0.31 -0.68 -12.30
C ALA A 222 0.91 -1.61 -12.13
N ARG A 223 0.69 -2.87 -11.77
CA ARG A 223 1.75 -3.91 -11.72
C ARG A 223 2.37 -4.11 -13.10
N ASP A 224 1.53 -4.27 -14.12
CA ASP A 224 1.97 -4.54 -15.49
C ASP A 224 2.69 -3.34 -16.12
N ALA A 225 2.35 -2.12 -15.72
CA ALA A 225 3.08 -0.89 -16.10
C ALA A 225 4.46 -0.79 -15.43
N GLY A 226 4.81 -1.68 -14.49
CA GLY A 226 6.12 -1.74 -13.86
C GLY A 226 6.30 -0.83 -12.65
N TYR A 227 5.22 -0.34 -12.04
CA TYR A 227 5.27 0.19 -10.68
C TYR A 227 5.61 -0.94 -9.69
N ARG A 228 5.99 -0.60 -8.47
CA ARG A 228 6.32 -1.56 -7.40
C ARG A 228 5.54 -1.32 -6.12
N ILE A 229 5.09 -0.09 -5.94
CA ILE A 229 4.33 0.36 -4.79
C ILE A 229 3.29 1.37 -5.24
N ALA A 230 2.10 1.31 -4.64
CA ALA A 230 1.03 2.23 -4.94
C ALA A 230 0.31 2.69 -3.67
N PHE A 231 -0.13 3.95 -3.69
CA PHE A 231 -0.76 4.62 -2.57
C PHE A 231 -2.22 4.95 -2.88
N SER A 232 -3.09 4.69 -1.90
CA SER A 232 -4.49 5.12 -1.92
C SER A 232 -4.66 6.34 -1.00
N ILE A 233 -5.91 6.68 -0.69
CA ILE A 233 -6.23 7.60 0.43
C ILE A 233 -6.91 6.84 1.57
N ASP A 234 -6.68 5.52 1.63
CA ASP A 234 -7.09 4.73 2.76
C ASP A 234 -6.43 5.26 4.02
N ARG A 235 -7.12 5.14 5.14
CA ARG A 235 -6.68 5.69 6.40
C ARG A 235 -6.10 4.59 7.28
N GLY A 236 -5.09 4.97 8.05
CA GLY A 236 -4.35 4.10 8.94
C GLY A 236 -2.88 4.46 8.96
N ALA A 237 -2.12 3.78 9.80
CA ALA A 237 -0.68 3.66 9.64
C ALA A 237 -0.37 2.38 8.86
N ALA A 238 0.78 2.37 8.20
CA ALA A 238 1.28 1.20 7.48
C ALA A 238 2.40 0.51 8.28
N ASP A 239 2.70 -0.71 7.90
CA ASP A 239 3.84 -1.50 8.37
C ASP A 239 4.25 -2.55 7.32
N GLU A 240 5.16 -3.46 7.67
CA GLU A 240 5.62 -4.52 6.77
C GLU A 240 4.52 -5.51 6.32
N ARG A 241 3.38 -5.55 6.99
CA ARG A 241 2.23 -6.41 6.65
C ARG A 241 1.22 -5.72 5.75
N SER A 242 1.39 -4.43 5.54
CA SER A 242 0.49 -3.61 4.73
C SER A 242 0.59 -3.96 3.23
N ASP A 243 -0.54 -3.85 2.53
CA ASP A 243 -0.61 -4.15 1.10
C ASP A 243 0.09 -3.05 0.28
N ALA A 244 1.22 -3.40 -0.34
CA ALA A 244 2.05 -2.49 -1.12
C ALA A 244 1.32 -1.84 -2.31
N TRP A 245 0.15 -2.35 -2.72
CA TRP A 245 -0.61 -1.83 -3.85
C TRP A 245 -1.71 -0.86 -3.46
N ARG A 246 -1.84 -0.52 -2.18
CA ARG A 246 -2.83 0.41 -1.63
C ARG A 246 -2.39 0.94 -0.27
N LEU A 247 -1.13 1.35 -0.16
CA LEU A 247 -0.62 1.88 1.09
C LEU A 247 -1.49 3.05 1.57
N PRO A 248 -1.90 3.06 2.85
CA PRO A 248 -2.77 4.08 3.39
C PRO A 248 -2.04 5.42 3.47
N ARG A 249 -2.78 6.52 3.30
CA ARG A 249 -2.30 7.89 3.48
C ARG A 249 -3.33 8.70 4.24
N GLN A 250 -2.87 9.42 5.26
CA GLN A 250 -3.70 10.43 5.91
C GLN A 250 -3.68 11.71 5.07
N MET A 251 -4.78 12.00 4.38
CA MET A 251 -4.93 13.24 3.65
C MET A 251 -5.03 14.42 4.62
N VAL A 252 -4.11 15.37 4.47
CA VAL A 252 -4.05 16.58 5.29
C VAL A 252 -4.68 17.73 4.52
N VAL A 253 -5.86 18.16 4.96
CA VAL A 253 -6.64 19.25 4.38
C VAL A 253 -6.66 20.47 5.30
N ARG A 254 -7.08 21.62 4.77
CA ARG A 254 -6.99 22.94 5.41
C ARG A 254 -7.45 22.99 6.87
N ASP A 255 -8.56 22.33 7.18
CA ASP A 255 -9.19 22.41 8.50
C ASP A 255 -8.73 21.29 9.47
N ASN A 256 -7.73 20.50 9.09
CA ASN A 256 -7.13 19.55 10.02
C ASN A 256 -6.27 20.28 11.05
N SER A 257 -6.76 20.33 12.29
CA SER A 257 -6.02 20.93 13.40
C SER A 257 -4.70 20.20 13.68
N LEU A 258 -3.74 20.90 14.29
CA LEU A 258 -2.50 20.29 14.78
C LEU A 258 -2.75 19.16 15.79
N HIS A 259 -3.86 19.23 16.55
CA HIS A 259 -4.29 18.13 17.43
C HIS A 259 -4.66 16.87 16.64
N THR A 260 -5.41 17.03 15.54
CA THR A 260 -5.74 15.93 14.63
C THR A 260 -4.47 15.32 14.04
N PHE A 261 -3.54 16.16 13.58
CA PHE A 261 -2.26 15.71 13.04
C PHE A 261 -1.46 14.87 14.06
N LYS A 262 -1.31 15.37 15.29
CA LYS A 262 -0.65 14.62 16.39
C LYS A 262 -1.34 13.30 16.71
N ARG A 263 -2.68 13.26 16.68
CA ARG A 263 -3.43 12.00 16.87
C ARG A 263 -3.12 10.99 15.76
N TRP A 264 -2.89 11.42 14.53
CA TRP A 264 -2.50 10.49 13.45
C TRP A 264 -1.11 9.89 13.64
N LEU A 265 -0.19 10.62 14.26
CA LEU A 265 1.15 10.12 14.63
C LEU A 265 1.13 9.09 15.76
N THR A 266 -0.02 8.87 16.41
CA THR A 266 -0.18 7.81 17.42
C THR A 266 -0.94 6.59 16.90
N LEU A 267 -1.33 6.58 15.62
CA LEU A 267 -2.06 5.45 15.04
C LEU A 267 -1.13 4.27 14.84
N GLU A 268 -1.59 3.09 15.25
CA GLU A 268 -0.97 1.82 14.87
C GLU A 268 -1.80 1.14 13.75
N PRO A 269 -1.19 0.26 12.94
CA PRO A 269 -1.93 -0.51 11.94
C PRO A 269 -3.00 -1.41 12.58
N LEU A 270 -4.13 -1.59 11.89
CA LEU A 270 -5.12 -2.61 12.20
C LEU A 270 -5.08 -3.71 11.14
N HIS A 271 -4.67 -4.92 11.55
CA HIS A 271 -4.41 -6.02 10.64
C HIS A 271 -5.62 -6.91 10.43
N LEU A 272 -6.06 -6.96 9.18
CA LEU A 272 -7.15 -7.80 8.73
C LEU A 272 -6.65 -8.88 7.76
N THR A 273 -7.17 -10.10 7.90
CA THR A 273 -7.06 -11.19 6.92
C THR A 273 -8.44 -11.65 6.48
N ASP A 274 -8.48 -12.54 5.49
CA ASP A 274 -9.71 -13.20 5.03
C ASP A 274 -10.83 -12.20 4.65
N ILE A 275 -10.43 -11.05 4.08
CA ILE A 275 -11.35 -10.00 3.66
C ILE A 275 -12.19 -10.52 2.48
N SER A 276 -13.51 -10.52 2.66
CA SER A 276 -14.49 -10.93 1.66
C SER A 276 -15.62 -9.90 1.59
N PRO A 277 -16.00 -9.36 0.41
CA PRO A 277 -15.38 -9.60 -0.88
C PRO A 277 -13.89 -9.19 -0.92
N PRO A 278 -13.05 -9.88 -1.71
CA PRO A 278 -11.65 -9.50 -1.89
C PRO A 278 -11.48 -8.01 -2.19
N VAL A 279 -10.42 -7.43 -1.63
CA VAL A 279 -10.10 -6.02 -1.86
C VAL A 279 -9.92 -5.75 -3.35
N GLY A 280 -10.57 -4.68 -3.83
CA GLY A 280 -10.59 -4.32 -5.25
C GLY A 280 -11.70 -5.00 -6.06
N GLN A 281 -12.45 -5.95 -5.49
CA GLN A 281 -13.63 -6.49 -6.16
C GLN A 281 -14.69 -5.39 -6.35
N VAL A 282 -15.20 -5.30 -7.57
CA VAL A 282 -16.29 -4.38 -7.92
C VAL A 282 -17.61 -5.01 -7.51
N ALA A 283 -18.38 -4.32 -6.68
CA ALA A 283 -19.70 -4.75 -6.25
C ALA A 283 -20.73 -4.46 -7.35
N SER A 284 -21.54 -5.47 -7.68
CA SER A 284 -22.74 -5.33 -8.52
C SER A 284 -23.98 -4.97 -7.71
N ASP A 285 -24.04 -5.40 -6.45
CA ASP A 285 -25.14 -5.11 -5.53
C ASP A 285 -24.79 -3.94 -4.61
N ALA A 286 -25.77 -3.08 -4.38
CA ALA A 286 -25.61 -1.96 -3.45
C ALA A 286 -25.52 -2.43 -1.99
N ASN A 287 -26.21 -3.52 -1.62
CA ASN A 287 -26.15 -4.05 -0.27
C ASN A 287 -25.09 -5.14 -0.20
N VAL A 288 -24.09 -4.94 0.66
CA VAL A 288 -22.97 -5.87 0.78
C VAL A 288 -22.77 -6.25 2.24
N GLU A 289 -22.33 -7.49 2.43
CA GLU A 289 -21.74 -7.96 3.68
C GLU A 289 -20.23 -8.11 3.46
N ILE A 290 -19.45 -7.47 4.33
CA ILE A 290 -18.01 -7.54 4.31
C ILE A 290 -17.55 -8.29 5.54
N CYS A 291 -16.90 -9.42 5.33
CA CYS A 291 -16.30 -10.22 6.39
C CYS A 291 -14.79 -9.99 6.40
N ALA A 292 -14.19 -9.95 7.58
CA ALA A 292 -12.74 -9.97 7.75
C ALA A 292 -12.40 -10.60 9.10
N LYS A 293 -11.14 -11.00 9.27
CA LYS A 293 -10.61 -11.49 10.54
C LYS A 293 -9.54 -10.54 11.08
N VAL A 294 -9.72 -10.08 12.31
CA VAL A 294 -8.70 -9.31 13.03
C VAL A 294 -7.62 -10.25 13.52
N THR A 295 -6.36 -9.88 13.29
CA THR A 295 -5.19 -10.72 13.62
C THR A 295 -4.27 -10.12 14.68
N ASP A 296 -4.63 -8.95 15.22
CA ASP A 296 -3.90 -8.31 16.31
C ASP A 296 -4.39 -8.84 17.66
N ASP A 297 -3.59 -9.64 18.36
CA ASP A 297 -3.94 -10.20 19.68
C ASP A 297 -4.29 -9.14 20.74
N SER A 298 -3.76 -7.93 20.59
CA SER A 298 -4.01 -6.81 21.50
C SER A 298 -5.36 -6.10 21.26
N VAL A 299 -6.08 -6.43 20.18
CA VAL A 299 -7.33 -5.76 19.81
C VAL A 299 -8.51 -6.46 20.45
N VAL A 300 -9.28 -5.70 21.23
CA VAL A 300 -10.58 -6.13 21.78
C VAL A 300 -11.68 -5.72 20.81
N LEU A 301 -12.42 -6.68 20.25
CA LEU A 301 -13.32 -6.41 19.12
C LEU A 301 -14.49 -5.49 19.47
N ASP A 302 -14.95 -5.48 20.73
CA ASP A 302 -16.03 -4.61 21.21
C ASP A 302 -15.68 -3.10 21.15
N GLN A 303 -14.38 -2.78 21.03
CA GLN A 303 -13.88 -1.41 20.85
C GLN A 303 -13.67 -1.04 19.37
N ILE A 304 -14.03 -1.93 18.44
CA ILE A 304 -14.02 -1.64 17.02
C ILE A 304 -15.32 -0.94 16.64
N SER A 305 -15.20 0.11 15.83
CA SER A 305 -16.33 0.78 15.19
C SER A 305 -16.11 0.87 13.69
N VAL A 306 -17.20 0.84 12.93
CA VAL A 306 -17.20 1.04 11.48
C VAL A 306 -17.68 2.44 11.11
N GLU A 307 -17.01 3.04 10.13
CA GLU A 307 -17.45 4.24 9.41
C GLU A 307 -17.43 3.96 7.91
N GLY A 308 -18.22 4.71 7.14
CA GLY A 308 -18.28 4.55 5.69
C GLY A 308 -19.44 3.64 5.22
N GLY A 309 -19.93 3.93 4.01
CA GLY A 309 -21.19 3.37 3.51
C GLY A 309 -22.44 3.90 4.24
N LYS A 310 -23.62 3.70 3.66
CA LYS A 310 -24.89 4.13 4.28
C LYS A 310 -25.37 3.04 5.23
N GLN A 311 -25.73 3.44 6.45
CA GLN A 311 -26.32 2.56 7.47
C GLN A 311 -25.45 1.36 7.86
N ALA A 312 -24.12 1.54 7.86
CA ALA A 312 -23.18 0.48 8.23
C ALA A 312 -23.46 -0.06 9.63
N LYS A 313 -23.53 -1.39 9.73
CA LYS A 313 -23.66 -2.14 10.99
C LYS A 313 -22.50 -3.10 11.12
N LEU A 314 -21.93 -3.19 12.31
CA LEU A 314 -20.82 -4.08 12.63
C LEU A 314 -21.31 -5.15 13.61
N THR A 315 -20.97 -6.41 13.33
CA THR A 315 -21.03 -7.51 14.29
C THR A 315 -19.65 -8.13 14.44
N THR A 316 -19.35 -8.62 15.63
CA THR A 316 -18.04 -9.19 15.98
C THR A 316 -18.21 -10.55 16.66
N ASP A 317 -17.23 -11.43 16.48
CA ASP A 317 -17.13 -12.71 17.16
C ASP A 317 -15.76 -12.84 17.83
N ASP A 318 -15.74 -12.65 19.15
CA ASP A 318 -14.53 -12.68 19.98
C ASP A 318 -13.83 -14.05 19.98
N GLN A 319 -14.54 -15.15 19.72
CA GLN A 319 -13.92 -16.47 19.70
C GLN A 319 -13.10 -16.71 18.44
N THR A 320 -13.51 -16.12 17.33
CA THR A 320 -12.90 -16.34 16.01
C THR A 320 -12.06 -15.17 15.52
N GLY A 321 -12.21 -13.98 16.13
CA GLY A 321 -11.59 -12.74 15.65
C GLY A 321 -12.35 -12.11 14.47
N ASN A 322 -13.51 -12.65 14.12
CA ASN A 322 -14.23 -12.26 12.91
C ASN A 322 -15.02 -10.97 13.13
N VAL A 323 -15.02 -10.13 12.10
CA VAL A 323 -15.86 -8.93 12.00
C VAL A 323 -16.70 -9.04 10.73
N VAL A 324 -17.98 -8.67 10.84
CA VAL A 324 -18.92 -8.63 9.70
C VAL A 324 -19.55 -7.24 9.64
N ILE A 325 -19.44 -6.60 8.50
CA ILE A 325 -19.99 -5.27 8.22
C ILE A 325 -21.11 -5.42 7.20
N SER A 326 -22.34 -5.09 7.57
CA SER A 326 -23.43 -4.95 6.61
C SER A 326 -23.63 -3.48 6.27
N THR A 327 -23.57 -3.10 4.99
CA THR A 327 -23.68 -1.69 4.58
C THR A 327 -24.31 -1.54 3.18
N THR A 328 -24.78 -0.33 2.88
CA THR A 328 -25.28 0.02 1.54
C THR A 328 -24.31 0.98 0.84
N LEU A 329 -23.78 0.55 -0.30
CA LEU A 329 -22.90 1.28 -1.18
C LEU A 329 -23.69 2.28 -2.06
N SER A 330 -23.13 3.46 -2.26
CA SER A 330 -23.58 4.39 -3.32
C SER A 330 -22.87 4.03 -4.64
N ALA A 331 -23.39 4.47 -5.79
CA ALA A 331 -22.69 4.28 -7.05
C ALA A 331 -21.31 4.97 -7.02
N GLY A 332 -20.28 4.30 -7.52
CA GLY A 332 -18.89 4.75 -7.48
C GLY A 332 -18.09 4.20 -6.29
N ALA A 333 -17.03 4.90 -5.92
CA ALA A 333 -16.13 4.49 -4.84
C ALA A 333 -16.73 4.79 -3.46
N ASN A 334 -16.66 3.81 -2.56
CA ASN A 334 -17.10 3.91 -1.18
C ASN A 334 -15.94 3.50 -0.28
N ASN A 335 -15.51 4.39 0.61
CA ASN A 335 -14.49 4.05 1.61
C ASN A 335 -15.17 3.37 2.80
N ILE A 336 -14.69 2.18 3.16
CA ILE A 336 -15.10 1.42 4.34
C ILE A 336 -13.96 1.46 5.35
N ARG A 337 -14.24 1.92 6.56
CA ARG A 337 -13.23 2.23 7.59
C ARG A 337 -13.56 1.49 8.88
N LEU A 338 -12.55 0.81 9.41
CA LEU A 338 -12.57 0.24 10.76
C LEU A 338 -11.63 1.02 11.67
N GLN A 339 -12.11 1.35 12.86
CA GLN A 339 -11.34 2.03 13.89
C GLN A 339 -11.41 1.23 15.18
N TYR A 340 -10.25 1.01 15.78
CA TYR A 340 -10.13 0.50 17.13
C TYR A 340 -9.84 1.66 18.09
N ARG A 341 -10.68 1.82 19.12
CA ARG A 341 -10.62 2.94 20.06
C ARG A 341 -9.76 2.68 21.30
N GLY A 342 -9.07 1.55 21.37
CA GLY A 342 -8.12 1.28 22.44
C GLY A 342 -6.88 2.18 22.38
N ASN A 343 -5.91 1.88 23.24
CA ASN A 343 -4.66 2.61 23.32
C ASN A 343 -3.48 1.66 23.10
N PRO A 344 -2.70 1.81 22.01
CA PRO A 344 -2.80 2.86 20.99
C PRO A 344 -4.05 2.70 20.09
N PRO A 345 -4.59 3.80 19.54
CA PRO A 345 -5.68 3.74 18.57
C PRO A 345 -5.18 3.07 17.28
N ARG A 346 -6.04 2.26 16.64
CA ARG A 346 -5.72 1.63 15.36
C ARG A 346 -6.78 1.91 14.32
N GLU A 347 -6.38 1.88 13.07
CA GLU A 347 -7.26 2.24 11.98
C GLU A 347 -6.84 1.55 10.68
N THR A 348 -7.83 1.11 9.90
CA THR A 348 -7.64 0.65 8.53
C THR A 348 -8.86 1.03 7.70
N SER A 349 -8.68 1.30 6.42
CA SER A 349 -9.77 1.42 5.48
C SER A 349 -9.41 0.82 4.13
N TRP A 350 -10.42 0.64 3.29
CA TRP A 350 -10.26 0.29 1.90
C TRP A 350 -11.40 0.86 1.07
N VAL A 351 -11.16 1.00 -0.24
CA VAL A 351 -12.17 1.39 -1.20
C VAL A 351 -12.92 0.16 -1.73
N MET A 352 -14.24 0.28 -1.83
CA MET A 352 -15.11 -0.61 -2.60
C MET A 352 -15.82 0.16 -3.70
N VAL A 353 -15.62 -0.26 -4.95
CA VAL A 353 -16.28 0.33 -6.11
C VAL A 353 -17.59 -0.40 -6.36
N HIS A 354 -18.70 0.34 -6.45
CA HIS A 354 -20.01 -0.19 -6.82
C HIS A 354 -20.43 0.36 -8.19
N ARG A 355 -20.72 -0.56 -9.12
CA ARG A 355 -21.19 -0.25 -10.47
C ARG A 355 -22.58 -0.89 -10.66
N PRO A 356 -23.67 -0.13 -10.50
CA PRO A 356 -25.03 -0.63 -10.60
C PRO A 356 -25.43 -1.05 -12.02
#